data_AF-A0A3D3NXX9-F1
#
_entry.id   AF-A0A3D3NXX9-F1
#
_cell.length_a   1.000
_cell.length_b   1.000
_cell.length_c   1.000
_cell.angle_alpha   90.00
_cell.angle_beta   90.00
_cell.angle_gamma   90.00
#
_symmetry.space_group_name_H-M   'P 1'
#
loop_
_entity.id
_entity.type
_entity.pdbx_description
1 polymer ?
#
loop_
_entity_poly.entity_id
_entity_poly.type
_entity_poly.pdbx_seq_one_letter_code
_entity_poly.pdbx_strand_id
1 'polypeptide(L)' 'LYPDFVPLAKAYGEDTKQDHHLVWVNTYGKGRVFGTTMGHNNSTMEDPVFLDLVARGLLWSCGKLNDDGKPLPGYESRQK' A
#
# COMPACT_ATOMS: atom_id res chain seq x y z
N LEU A 1 0.01 -11.06 -14.44
CA LEU A 1 0.24 -9.81 -13.68
C LEU A 1 0.94 -8.81 -14.60
N TYR A 2 0.78 -7.51 -14.40
CA TYR A 2 1.48 -6.50 -15.20
C TYR A 2 3.01 -6.68 -15.10
N PRO A 3 3.80 -6.29 -16.13
CA PRO A 3 5.25 -6.50 -16.12
C PRO A 3 5.96 -5.92 -14.89
N ASP A 4 5.51 -4.74 -14.43
CA ASP A 4 6.12 -4.01 -13.31
C ASP A 4 5.43 -4.28 -11.96
N PHE A 5 4.63 -5.34 -11.87
CA PHE A 5 3.92 -5.68 -10.64
C PHE A 5 4.88 -6.23 -9.58
N VAL A 6 4.94 -5.57 -8.42
CA VAL A 6 5.71 -5.99 -7.25
C VAL A 6 4.74 -6.27 -6.11
N PRO A 7 4.55 -7.54 -5.71
CA PRO A 7 3.69 -7.88 -4.58
C PRO A 7 4.34 -7.49 -3.26
N LEU A 8 3.55 -6.95 -2.33
CA LEU A 8 4.00 -6.56 -0.99
C LEU A 8 3.34 -7.40 0.11
N ALA A 9 2.08 -7.80 -0.06
CA ALA A 9 1.38 -8.66 0.91
C ALA A 9 0.45 -9.65 0.21
N LYS A 10 0.26 -10.80 0.84
CA LYS A 10 -0.67 -11.85 0.43
C LYS A 10 -1.52 -12.30 1.62
N ALA A 11 -2.69 -12.84 1.34
CA ALA A 11 -3.46 -13.63 2.29
C ALA A 11 -3.99 -14.90 1.63
N TYR A 12 -4.07 -15.97 2.41
CA TYR A 12 -4.66 -17.22 1.99
C TYR A 12 -6.18 -17.10 2.02
N GLY A 13 -6.83 -17.29 0.87
CA GLY A 13 -8.28 -17.39 0.77
C GLY A 13 -8.74 -18.80 1.10
N GLU A 14 -9.46 -18.97 2.21
CA GLU A 14 -9.96 -20.27 2.64
C GLU A 14 -10.94 -20.89 1.64
N ASP A 15 -11.76 -20.08 0.96
CA ASP A 15 -12.73 -20.56 -0.04
C ASP A 15 -12.03 -21.01 -1.33
N THR A 16 -11.06 -20.23 -1.78
CA THR A 16 -10.33 -20.48 -3.04
C THR A 16 -9.17 -21.46 -2.88
N LYS A 17 -8.75 -21.73 -1.63
CA LYS A 17 -7.57 -22.52 -1.26
C LYS A 17 -6.27 -22.01 -1.91
N GLN A 18 -6.11 -20.70 -2.01
CA GLN A 18 -5.01 -20.03 -2.74
C GLN A 18 -4.58 -18.74 -2.06
N ASP A 19 -3.32 -18.34 -2.27
CA ASP A 19 -2.83 -17.03 -1.85
C ASP A 19 -3.22 -15.94 -2.85
N HIS A 20 -3.81 -14.87 -2.34
CA HIS A 20 -4.17 -13.68 -3.11
C HIS A 20 -3.30 -12.50 -2.74
N HIS A 21 -2.84 -11.76 -3.74
CA HIS A 21 -2.11 -10.52 -3.52
C HIS A 21 -3.07 -9.42 -3.05
N LEU A 22 -2.83 -8.87 -1.87
CA LEU A 22 -3.69 -7.84 -1.26
C LEU A 22 -3.09 -6.45 -1.29
N VAL A 23 -1.77 -6.35 -1.42
CA VAL A 23 -1.03 -5.10 -1.49
C VAL A 23 0.07 -5.24 -2.53
N TRP A 24 0.21 -4.26 -3.40
CA TRP A 24 1.23 -4.24 -4.44
C TRP A 24 1.63 -2.82 -4.80
N VAL A 25 2.76 -2.73 -5.49
CA VAL A 25 3.16 -1.54 -6.22
C VAL A 25 3.46 -1.89 -7.68
N ASN A 26 3.27 -0.94 -8.58
CA ASN A 26 3.68 -1.07 -9.98
C ASN A 26 3.90 0.30 -10.62
N THR A 27 4.38 0.29 -11.86
CA THR A 27 4.43 1.48 -12.72
C THR A 27 3.41 1.38 -13.85
N TYR A 28 2.92 2.53 -14.29
CA TYR A 28 2.14 2.68 -15.52
C TYR A 28 2.52 3.98 -16.22
N GLY A 29 3.19 3.88 -17.37
CA GLY A 29 3.86 5.02 -17.98
C GLY A 29 4.90 5.61 -17.02
N LYS A 30 4.79 6.91 -16.70
CA LYS A 30 5.64 7.60 -15.72
C LYS A 30 5.09 7.59 -14.29
N GLY A 31 3.89 7.04 -14.09
CA GLY A 31 3.20 7.02 -12.80
C GLY A 31 3.59 5.82 -11.96
N ARG A 32 3.72 6.04 -10.65
CA ARG A 32 3.81 4.99 -9.62
C ARG A 32 2.44 4.69 -9.04
N VAL A 33 2.05 3.43 -9.04
CA VAL A 33 0.75 2.95 -8.59
C VAL A 33 0.96 2.09 -7.33
N PHE A 34 0.37 2.52 -6.23
CA PHE A 34 0.15 1.69 -5.05
C PHE A 34 -1.28 1.16 -5.10
N GLY A 35 -1.47 -0.13 -4.79
CA GLY A 35 -2.80 -0.75 -4.78
C GLY A 35 -3.00 -1.65 -3.58
N THR A 36 -4.23 -1.64 -3.06
CA THR A 36 -4.68 -2.60 -2.06
C THR A 36 -6.14 -2.99 -2.30
N THR A 37 -6.47 -4.26 -2.01
CA THR A 37 -7.86 -4.76 -2.00
C THR A 37 -8.49 -4.74 -0.60
N MET A 38 -7.73 -4.41 0.45
CA MET A 38 -8.23 -4.29 1.81
C MET A 38 -9.00 -2.97 2.00
N GLY A 39 -9.87 -2.92 3.02
CA GLY A 39 -10.61 -1.70 3.40
C GLY A 39 -12.12 -1.75 3.19
N HIS A 40 -12.74 -2.93 3.04
CA HIS A 40 -14.20 -3.05 2.96
C HIS A 40 -14.91 -2.77 4.29
N ASN A 41 -14.29 -3.13 5.42
CA ASN A 41 -14.88 -3.01 6.74
C ASN A 41 -14.35 -1.76 7.47
N ASN A 42 -15.21 -1.07 8.21
CA ASN A 42 -14.82 0.08 9.03
C ASN A 42 -13.69 -0.27 10.01
N SER A 43 -13.74 -1.44 10.64
CA SER A 43 -12.69 -1.89 11.56
C SER A 43 -11.32 -1.98 10.90
N THR A 44 -11.25 -2.33 9.61
CA THR A 44 -10.00 -2.30 8.85
C THR A 44 -9.58 -0.86 8.55
N MET A 45 -10.52 0.00 8.15
CA MET A 45 -10.22 1.39 7.81
C MET A 45 -9.83 2.25 9.01
N GLU A 46 -10.30 1.89 10.20
CA GLU A 46 -9.97 2.55 11.48
C GLU A 46 -8.68 1.99 12.11
N ASP A 47 -8.17 0.85 11.62
CA ASP A 47 -6.96 0.26 12.14
C ASP A 47 -5.74 1.16 11.83
N PRO A 48 -4.95 1.56 12.85
CA PRO A 48 -3.79 2.44 12.64
C PRO A 48 -2.73 1.84 11.71
N VAL A 49 -2.61 0.51 11.63
CA VAL A 49 -1.69 -0.16 10.70
C VAL A 49 -2.16 -0.01 9.26
N PHE A 50 -3.47 -0.13 9.02
CA PHE A 50 -4.03 0.07 7.68
C PHE A 50 -3.90 1.54 7.24
N LEU A 51 -4.16 2.48 8.16
CA LEU A 51 -3.98 3.91 7.90
C LEU A 51 -2.52 4.24 7.57
N ASP A 52 -1.55 3.69 8.30
CA ASP A 52 -0.11 3.85 8.02
C ASP A 52 0.26 3.24 6.66
N LEU A 53 -0.27 2.07 6.32
CA LEU A 53 -0.08 1.42 5.01
C LEU A 53 -0.55 2.31 3.86
N VAL A 54 -1.78 2.84 3.94
CA VAL A 54 -2.35 3.70 2.89
C VAL A 54 -1.58 5.02 2.79
N ALA A 55 -1.22 5.63 3.92
CA ALA A 55 -0.43 6.86 3.94
C ALA A 55 0.95 6.67 3.29
N ARG A 56 1.66 5.58 3.62
CA ARG A 56 2.96 5.26 3.02
C ARG A 56 2.83 4.89 1.54
N GLY A 57 1.78 4.17 1.16
CA GLY A 57 1.48 3.87 -0.24
C GLY A 57 1.29 5.14 -1.08
N LEU A 58 0.54 6.11 -0.56
CA LEU A 58 0.36 7.42 -1.18
C LEU A 58 1.70 8.18 -1.33
N LEU A 59 2.49 8.26 -0.26
CA LEU A 59 3.80 8.91 -0.28
C LEU A 59 4.75 8.24 -1.28
N TRP A 60 4.77 6.91 -1.34
CA TRP A 60 5.57 6.15 -2.31
C TRP A 60 5.16 6.49 -3.75
N SER A 61 3.85 6.51 -4.05
CA SER A 61 3.31 6.89 -5.35
C SER A 61 3.76 8.29 -5.77
N CYS A 62 3.86 9.23 -4.83
CA CYS A 62 4.31 10.60 -5.07
C CYS A 62 5.84 10.79 -5.00
N GLY A 63 6.62 9.76 -4.66
CA GLY A 63 8.07 9.88 -4.48
C GLY A 63 8.50 10.64 -3.23
N LYS A 64 7.66 10.60 -2.20
CA LYS A 64 7.81 11.33 -0.94
C LYS A 64 8.06 10.39 0.24
N LEU A 65 8.45 9.16 -0.04
CA LEU A 65 8.86 8.13 0.91
C LEU A 65 10.32 7.75 0.63
N ASN A 66 11.15 7.64 1.67
CA ASN A 66 12.52 7.17 1.55
C ASN A 66 12.59 5.62 1.59
N ASP A 67 13.80 5.09 1.42
CA ASP A 67 14.05 3.64 1.38
C ASP A 67 13.80 2.95 2.74
N ASP A 68 13.86 3.69 3.85
CA ASP A 68 13.51 3.22 5.20
C ASP A 68 11.98 3.22 5.46
N GLY A 69 11.19 3.57 4.45
CA GLY A 69 9.73 3.65 4.56
C GLY A 69 9.24 4.82 5.42
N LYS A 70 10.03 5.88 5.56
CA LYS A 70 9.69 7.12 6.27
C LYS A 70 9.35 8.24 5.27
N PRO A 71 8.45 9.17 5.62
CA PRO A 71 8.20 10.35 4.80
C PRO A 71 9.48 11.17 4.63
N LEU A 72 9.67 11.77 3.45
CA LEU A 72 10.72 12.76 3.23
C LEU A 72 10.45 14.04 4.04
N PRO A 73 11.49 14.85 4.35
CA PRO A 73 11.33 16.14 5.01
C PRO A 73 10.25 17.01 4.37
N GLY A 74 9.29 17.45 5.18
CA GLY A 74 8.13 18.27 4.78
C GLY A 74 6.86 17.48 4.45
N TYR A 75 6.92 16.15 4.41
CA TYR A 75 5.79 15.25 4.14
C TYR A 75 5.39 14.39 5.36
N GLU A 76 5.97 14.66 6.53
CA GLU A 76 5.62 13.98 7.78
C GLU A 76 4.18 14.30 8.21
N SER A 77 3.59 13.40 9.00
CA SER A 77 2.29 13.67 9.62
C SER A 77 2.38 14.91 10.51
N ARG A 78 1.38 15.78 10.38
CA ARG A 78 1.21 16.97 11.24
C ARG A 78 0.10 16.76 12.29
N GLN A 79 -0.55 15.60 12.27
CA GLN A 79 -1.53 15.25 13.28
C GLN A 79 -0.79 14.91 14.58
N LYS A 80 -1.29 15.47 15.69
CA LYS A 80 -0.76 15.24 17.03
C LYS A 80 -1.28 13.91 17.58
#